data_AF-A0A6N7LWB4-F1
#
_entry.id   AF-A0A6N7LWB4-F1
#
_cell.length_a   1.000
_cell.length_b   1.000
_cell.length_c   1.000
_cell.angle_alpha   90.00
_cell.angle_beta   90.00
_cell.angle_gamma   90.00
#
_symmetry.space_group_name_H-M   'P 1'
#
loop_
_entity.id
_entity.type
_entity.pdbx_description
1 polymer ?
#
loop_
_entity_poly.entity_id
_entity_poly.type
_entity_poly.pdbx_seq_one_letter_code
_entity_poly.pdbx_strand_id
1 'polypeptide(L)'
;MTARQAWIGLITVLISLGNPLQAREIWTDGVPDAYFQHFLEFYKADPSAMGRWAPGLSKISTAQLDATIKALDTTQFTYLYPMEMKGFQLPEHLGIPIGELSLMAVRAGKLIPIPFQIDEFDKTGLIWIEGENDHPPEGKLGTFDDFDELVFMFRDGGNERYSAEKHQLQAGLILEEIRLDSPRNAPRYIYLVRNNPDRSTADYVSADLKAGHVQSTLMDLDYEPDDFTQIHSMAPRLGPHQEESVFDNIYVNISTGILNQKLRVNLDTRKNIKATPIAVKDGPVRVSMLVKARIWYAYLPTFFSQKFQVDFYEQSVTIPSRFAIGSVKVLKFFLMFLREPRIHFAIDFHNLDGARVSFQSVYNNQQYGLVDGEMSPFENTMNATRLPGDWLHMDSNQGWEMFFSNHMPVVPNGLFDAFLDGVNMNMFYEDDADSTTEYERFPGATPRLGFQSSGLPRTVIDLMGSIPKLDYANMNSLGEAIIALAEAQEKGAFDKYDEVVHQRLVALNAEGRFTTVESLADAFIADLDRMNFSGIPRKTFNNLLHQAIVDTTDSPDRIHHGKVLQRMVALSKAQGIDITRLRYATMDNTLWFPAWVGEGGASDFHWQVSHAPSASLTGPVTHSSAAAP
;
A
#
# COMPACT_ATOMS: atom_id res chain seq x y z
N MET A 1 -6.34 1.71 -60.67
CA MET A 1 -5.66 2.01 -59.40
C MET A 1 -4.43 1.12 -59.30
N THR A 2 -3.25 1.71 -59.30
CA THR A 2 -1.97 1.01 -59.47
C THR A 2 -1.45 0.49 -58.13
N ALA A 3 -0.63 -0.57 -58.15
CA ALA A 3 -0.06 -1.22 -56.97
C ALA A 3 0.64 -0.26 -55.97
N ARG A 4 0.99 0.96 -56.38
CA ARG A 4 1.50 2.04 -55.51
C ARG A 4 0.46 2.62 -54.54
N GLN A 5 -0.83 2.66 -54.90
CA GLN A 5 -1.89 3.13 -54.01
C GLN A 5 -2.28 2.08 -52.94
N ALA A 6 -2.15 0.79 -53.27
CA ALA A 6 -2.33 -0.31 -52.32
C ALA A 6 -1.20 -0.35 -51.27
N TRP A 7 0.04 0.02 -51.65
CA TRP A 7 1.18 0.10 -50.72
C TRP A 7 1.13 1.32 -49.79
N ILE A 8 0.64 2.47 -50.25
CA ILE A 8 0.43 3.64 -49.39
C ILE A 8 -0.72 3.36 -48.40
N GLY A 9 -1.80 2.71 -48.84
CA GLY A 9 -2.87 2.26 -47.95
C GLY A 9 -2.40 1.24 -46.89
N LEU A 10 -1.51 0.31 -47.23
CA LEU A 10 -0.96 -0.65 -46.26
C LEU A 10 0.01 0.01 -45.28
N ILE A 11 0.78 1.02 -45.70
CA ILE A 11 1.66 1.79 -44.81
C ILE A 11 0.83 2.70 -43.89
N THR A 12 -0.28 3.27 -44.36
CA THR A 12 -1.21 4.01 -43.48
C THR A 12 -1.92 3.08 -42.49
N VAL A 13 -2.22 1.82 -42.87
CA VAL A 13 -2.78 0.80 -41.96
C VAL A 13 -1.74 0.21 -41.00
N LEU A 14 -0.46 0.13 -41.41
CA LEU A 14 0.65 -0.29 -40.55
C LEU A 14 1.18 0.83 -39.65
N ILE A 15 1.00 2.10 -40.02
CA ILE A 15 1.24 3.27 -39.16
C ILE A 15 0.02 3.56 -38.27
N SER A 16 -1.18 3.08 -38.63
CA SER A 16 -2.36 3.07 -37.76
C SER A 16 -2.50 1.80 -36.92
N LEU A 17 -1.45 0.96 -36.83
CA LEU A 17 -1.24 0.16 -35.62
C LEU A 17 -0.98 1.19 -34.52
N GLY A 18 -2.09 1.61 -33.88
CA GLY A 18 -2.15 2.75 -33.00
C GLY A 18 -0.95 2.78 -32.09
N ASN A 19 -0.19 3.86 -32.16
CA ASN A 19 0.74 4.20 -31.10
C ASN A 19 -0.08 4.11 -29.80
N PRO A 20 0.31 3.34 -28.77
CA PRO A 20 -0.52 3.11 -27.57
C PRO A 20 -0.92 4.40 -26.81
N LEU A 21 -0.34 5.53 -27.21
CA LEU A 21 -0.63 6.90 -26.80
C LEU A 21 -1.85 7.56 -27.51
N GLN A 22 -2.40 6.99 -28.58
CA GLN A 22 -3.45 7.64 -29.39
C GLN A 22 -4.89 7.40 -28.93
N ALA A 23 -5.14 6.42 -28.07
CA ALA A 23 -6.50 6.11 -27.61
C ALA A 23 -7.00 7.06 -26.51
N ARG A 24 -6.08 7.66 -25.75
CA ARG A 24 -6.40 8.47 -24.55
C ARG A 24 -7.21 9.69 -24.90
N GLU A 25 -8.31 9.91 -24.18
CA GLU A 25 -8.98 11.20 -24.18
C GLU A 25 -8.04 12.24 -23.57
N ILE A 26 -7.54 13.12 -24.44
CA ILE A 26 -6.75 14.28 -24.04
C ILE A 26 -7.74 15.42 -23.86
N TRP A 27 -8.04 15.79 -22.62
CA TRP A 27 -8.87 16.96 -22.38
C TRP A 27 -8.03 18.21 -22.64
N THR A 28 -8.39 18.92 -23.72
CA THR A 28 -7.64 20.08 -24.22
C THR A 28 -8.10 21.39 -23.61
N ASP A 29 -9.29 21.41 -23.03
CA ASP A 29 -9.87 22.60 -22.42
C ASP A 29 -9.09 22.93 -21.14
N GLY A 30 -8.19 23.90 -21.28
CA GLY A 30 -7.36 24.41 -20.21
C GLY A 30 -7.64 25.89 -19.95
N VAL A 31 -7.05 26.40 -18.88
CA VAL A 31 -7.04 27.85 -18.61
C VAL A 31 -6.10 28.58 -19.58
N PRO A 32 -6.30 29.88 -19.87
CA PRO A 32 -5.42 30.63 -20.76
C PRO A 32 -3.94 30.60 -20.34
N ASP A 33 -3.00 30.51 -21.28
CA ASP A 33 -1.57 30.34 -21.00
C ASP A 33 -0.99 31.37 -20.03
N ALA A 34 -1.37 32.65 -20.17
CA ALA A 34 -0.89 33.71 -19.26
C ALA A 34 -1.34 33.48 -17.81
N TYR A 35 -2.56 32.99 -17.61
CA TYR A 35 -3.06 32.61 -16.29
C TYR A 35 -2.33 31.37 -15.79
N PHE A 36 -2.13 30.37 -16.65
CA PHE A 36 -1.43 29.14 -16.30
C PHE A 36 0.03 29.39 -15.88
N GLN A 37 0.77 30.28 -16.56
CA GLN A 37 2.13 30.63 -16.17
C GLN A 37 2.19 31.29 -14.79
N HIS A 38 1.24 32.17 -14.48
CA HIS A 38 1.14 32.75 -13.15
C HIS A 38 0.80 31.70 -12.08
N PHE A 39 -0.12 30.79 -12.39
CA PHE A 39 -0.41 29.64 -11.55
C PHE A 39 0.86 28.79 -11.31
N LEU A 40 1.65 28.49 -12.33
CA LEU A 40 2.88 27.71 -12.20
C LEU A 40 3.93 28.39 -11.30
N GLU A 41 4.11 29.71 -11.42
CA GLU A 41 5.01 30.47 -10.54
C GLU A 41 4.57 30.40 -9.08
N PHE A 42 3.28 30.62 -8.84
CA PHE A 42 2.67 30.48 -7.53
C PHE A 42 2.82 29.05 -7.00
N TYR A 43 2.55 28.05 -7.83
CA TYR A 43 2.58 26.65 -7.46
C TYR A 43 3.99 26.14 -7.12
N LYS A 44 5.02 26.59 -7.85
CA LYS A 44 6.42 26.30 -7.51
C LYS A 44 6.83 26.90 -6.16
N ALA A 45 6.28 28.06 -5.82
CA ALA A 45 6.51 28.70 -4.53
C ALA A 45 5.75 28.00 -3.39
N ASP A 46 4.65 27.31 -3.70
CA ASP A 46 3.77 26.71 -2.70
C ASP A 46 2.98 25.50 -3.25
N PRO A 47 3.61 24.30 -3.31
CA PRO A 47 2.96 23.09 -3.82
C PRO A 47 1.75 22.64 -3.00
N SER A 48 1.68 23.08 -1.75
CA SER A 48 0.56 22.77 -0.85
C SER A 48 -0.69 23.59 -1.15
N ALA A 49 -0.60 24.61 -2.02
CA ALA A 49 -1.75 25.41 -2.40
C ALA A 49 -2.87 24.59 -3.04
N MET A 50 -2.54 23.42 -3.57
CA MET A 50 -3.49 22.45 -4.10
C MET A 50 -4.54 21.99 -3.11
N GLY A 51 -4.13 21.56 -1.91
CA GLY A 51 -5.07 21.17 -0.86
C GLY A 51 -5.92 22.35 -0.36
N ARG A 52 -5.47 23.60 -0.58
CA ARG A 52 -6.25 24.81 -0.24
C ARG A 52 -7.18 25.28 -1.34
N TRP A 53 -6.85 25.00 -2.60
CA TRP A 53 -7.50 25.57 -3.79
C TRP A 53 -7.80 24.50 -4.84
N ALA A 54 -8.30 23.33 -4.41
CA ALA A 54 -8.67 22.22 -5.29
C ALA A 54 -9.57 22.63 -6.49
N PRO A 55 -10.59 23.52 -6.33
CA PRO A 55 -11.41 23.97 -7.46
C PRO A 55 -10.64 24.71 -8.56
N GLY A 56 -9.44 25.21 -8.27
CA GLY A 56 -8.58 25.85 -9.27
C GLY A 56 -8.04 24.85 -10.31
N LEU A 57 -7.98 23.56 -9.98
CA LEU A 57 -7.49 22.51 -10.88
C LEU A 57 -8.55 21.87 -11.75
N SER A 58 -9.83 21.97 -11.40
CA SER A 58 -10.90 21.32 -12.18
C SER A 58 -10.97 21.76 -13.65
N LYS A 59 -10.23 22.82 -14.02
CA LYS A 59 -10.22 23.42 -15.36
C LYS A 59 -8.86 23.41 -16.06
N ILE A 60 -7.84 22.75 -15.52
CA ILE A 60 -6.55 22.66 -16.22
C ILE A 60 -6.56 21.50 -17.21
N SER A 61 -5.94 21.68 -18.38
CA SER A 61 -5.82 20.63 -19.40
C SER A 61 -4.85 19.52 -18.98
N THR A 62 -4.88 18.35 -19.65
CA THR A 62 -3.92 17.26 -19.38
C THR A 62 -2.48 17.74 -19.54
N ALA A 63 -2.22 18.56 -20.58
CA ALA A 63 -0.91 19.16 -20.83
C ALA A 63 -0.49 20.15 -19.72
N GLN A 64 -1.45 20.90 -19.18
CA GLN A 64 -1.21 21.80 -18.06
C GLN A 64 -0.95 21.04 -16.75
N LEU A 65 -1.64 19.93 -16.49
CA LEU A 65 -1.36 19.08 -15.34
C LEU A 65 0.06 18.47 -15.43
N ASP A 66 0.43 17.94 -16.60
CA ASP A 66 1.78 17.42 -16.84
C ASP A 66 2.85 18.51 -16.69
N ALA A 67 2.61 19.71 -17.24
CA ALA A 67 3.49 20.85 -17.07
C ALA A 67 3.63 21.27 -15.59
N THR A 68 2.57 21.15 -14.80
CA THR A 68 2.57 21.45 -13.35
C THR A 68 3.45 20.46 -12.58
N ILE A 69 3.34 19.17 -12.89
CA ILE A 69 4.14 18.10 -12.28
C ILE A 69 5.62 18.22 -12.67
N LYS A 70 5.91 18.47 -13.95
CA LYS A 70 7.28 18.72 -14.45
C LYS A 70 7.88 20.00 -13.88
N ALA A 71 7.07 21.05 -13.71
CA ALA A 71 7.50 22.32 -13.13
C ALA A 71 8.03 22.19 -11.69
N LEU A 72 7.53 21.22 -10.94
CA LEU A 72 8.05 20.92 -9.61
C LEU A 72 9.33 20.09 -9.61
N ASP A 73 9.77 19.53 -10.74
CA ASP A 73 10.75 18.43 -10.79
C ASP A 73 10.23 17.19 -10.03
N THR A 74 9.04 16.73 -10.41
CA THR A 74 8.42 15.48 -9.94
C THR A 74 8.00 14.61 -11.12
N THR A 75 7.90 13.31 -10.89
CA THR A 75 7.19 12.40 -11.79
C THR A 75 5.73 12.28 -11.34
N GLN A 76 4.88 11.63 -12.12
CA GLN A 76 3.51 11.30 -11.70
C GLN A 76 3.50 10.52 -10.37
N PHE A 77 4.47 9.62 -10.17
CA PHE A 77 4.62 8.90 -8.92
C PHE A 77 5.10 9.80 -7.77
N THR A 78 6.23 10.51 -7.92
CA THR A 78 6.80 11.29 -6.81
C THR A 78 5.99 12.53 -6.45
N TYR A 79 5.13 13.00 -7.36
CA TYR A 79 4.12 14.01 -7.07
C TYR A 79 3.07 13.52 -6.06
N LEU A 80 2.75 12.23 -6.07
CA LEU A 80 1.72 11.58 -5.27
C LEU A 80 2.26 10.85 -4.05
N TYR A 81 3.58 10.74 -3.95
CA TYR A 81 4.21 9.88 -2.96
C TYR A 81 4.19 10.52 -1.56
N PRO A 82 3.47 9.93 -0.58
CA PRO A 82 3.64 10.27 0.81
C PRO A 82 4.97 9.70 1.30
N MET A 83 5.74 10.55 1.96
CA MET A 83 6.92 10.15 2.73
C MET A 83 6.47 9.76 4.13
N GLU A 84 6.97 8.64 4.61
CA GLU A 84 6.78 8.20 5.99
C GLU A 84 8.13 8.03 6.68
N MET A 85 8.30 8.69 7.83
CA MET A 85 9.46 8.51 8.69
C MET A 85 8.99 8.03 10.06
N LYS A 86 9.53 6.90 10.51
CA LYS A 86 9.25 6.37 11.85
C LYS A 86 10.02 7.13 12.91
N GLY A 87 9.47 7.22 14.11
CA GLY A 87 10.10 7.88 15.25
C GLY A 87 11.52 7.39 15.54
N PHE A 88 11.77 6.08 15.44
CA PHE A 88 13.11 5.52 15.63
C PHE A 88 14.16 6.01 14.61
N GLN A 89 13.72 6.54 13.46
CA GLN A 89 14.59 7.15 12.46
C GLN A 89 14.99 8.59 12.85
N LEU A 90 14.38 9.14 13.90
CA LEU A 90 14.59 10.48 14.47
C LEU A 90 14.90 10.39 15.98
N PRO A 91 15.90 9.59 16.41
CA PRO A 91 16.10 9.23 17.82
C PRO A 91 16.44 10.40 18.75
N GLU A 92 17.07 11.45 18.23
CA GLU A 92 17.42 12.65 19.00
C GLU A 92 16.21 13.55 19.33
N HIS A 93 15.06 13.29 18.69
CA HIS A 93 13.87 14.12 18.77
C HIS A 93 12.72 13.46 19.54
N LEU A 94 12.97 12.27 20.10
CA LEU A 94 12.01 11.54 20.93
C LEU A 94 11.73 12.29 22.24
N GLY A 95 10.52 12.12 22.77
CA GLY A 95 10.08 12.78 24.01
C GLY A 95 9.64 14.23 23.82
N ILE A 96 9.74 14.79 22.61
CA ILE A 96 9.24 16.13 22.30
C ILE A 96 7.71 16.07 22.14
N PRO A 97 6.93 16.96 22.78
CA PRO A 97 5.49 17.02 22.55
C PRO A 97 5.18 17.28 21.07
N ILE A 98 4.30 16.47 20.48
CA ILE A 98 3.96 16.52 19.05
C ILE A 98 3.48 17.93 18.64
N GLY A 99 2.69 18.60 19.49
CA GLY A 99 2.20 19.96 19.23
C GLY A 99 3.29 21.03 19.13
N GLU A 100 4.49 20.78 19.64
CA GLU A 100 5.64 21.68 19.52
C GLU A 100 6.37 21.51 18.18
N LEU A 101 6.14 20.42 17.45
CA LEU A 101 6.81 20.12 16.19
C LEU A 101 6.07 20.77 15.00
N SER A 102 6.85 21.08 13.98
CA SER A 102 6.38 21.61 12.69
C SER A 102 7.36 21.19 11.60
N LEU A 103 6.88 21.06 10.37
CA LEU A 103 7.73 20.88 9.18
C LEU A 103 7.72 22.14 8.31
N MET A 104 8.90 22.50 7.82
CA MET A 104 9.07 23.62 6.89
C MET A 104 9.94 23.23 5.70
N ALA A 105 9.81 23.96 4.60
CA ALA A 105 10.66 23.84 3.42
C ALA A 105 11.09 25.22 2.94
N VAL A 106 12.27 25.31 2.33
CA VAL A 106 12.69 26.56 1.66
C VAL A 106 12.06 26.62 0.27
N ARG A 107 11.21 27.62 0.07
CA ARG A 107 10.56 27.92 -1.22
C ARG A 107 10.61 29.40 -1.50
N ALA A 108 10.92 29.75 -2.75
CA ALA A 108 11.06 31.15 -3.19
C ALA A 108 11.91 32.00 -2.22
N GLY A 109 13.01 31.42 -1.71
CA GLY A 109 13.93 32.07 -0.75
C GLY A 109 13.36 32.30 0.66
N LYS A 110 12.31 31.57 1.07
CA LYS A 110 11.72 31.68 2.41
C LYS A 110 11.44 30.30 3.00
N LEU A 111 11.55 30.18 4.32
CA LEU A 111 11.00 29.03 5.03
C LEU A 111 9.48 29.17 5.09
N ILE A 112 8.77 28.20 4.54
CA ILE A 112 7.31 28.12 4.59
C ILE A 112 6.90 26.82 5.29
N PRO A 113 5.82 26.82 6.09
CA PRO A 113 5.32 25.59 6.69
C PRO A 113 4.75 24.67 5.60
N ILE A 114 4.99 23.37 5.74
CA ILE A 114 4.41 22.34 4.85
C ILE A 114 3.39 21.49 5.60
N PRO A 115 2.41 20.88 4.91
CA PRO A 115 1.50 19.92 5.52
C PRO A 115 2.26 18.72 6.06
N PHE A 116 1.92 18.32 7.28
CA PHE A 116 2.46 17.13 7.91
C PHE A 116 1.51 16.64 8.99
N GLN A 117 1.65 15.38 9.35
CA GLN A 117 1.02 14.82 10.55
C GLN A 117 1.98 13.88 11.25
N ILE A 118 1.73 13.68 12.54
CA ILE A 118 2.37 12.63 13.33
C ILE A 118 1.26 11.71 13.80
N ASP A 119 1.32 10.47 13.34
CA ASP A 119 0.35 9.44 13.67
C ASP A 119 0.87 8.53 14.76
N GLU A 120 0.07 8.38 15.80
CA GLU A 120 0.33 7.54 16.96
C GLU A 120 -0.41 6.21 16.79
N PHE A 121 0.21 5.10 17.18
CA PHE A 121 -0.34 3.77 16.93
C PHE A 121 -0.44 2.97 18.23
N ASP A 122 -1.35 2.00 18.26
CA ASP A 122 -1.41 1.02 19.34
C ASP A 122 -0.39 -0.11 19.12
N LYS A 123 -0.13 -0.88 20.17
CA LYS A 123 0.82 -2.00 20.12
C LYS A 123 0.53 -3.09 19.07
N THR A 124 -0.67 -3.11 18.48
CA THR A 124 -1.02 -4.04 17.40
C THR A 124 -0.71 -3.50 16.01
N GLY A 125 -0.29 -2.24 15.92
CA GLY A 125 -0.04 -1.53 14.67
C GLY A 125 -1.31 -0.96 14.04
N LEU A 126 -2.37 -0.71 14.81
CA LEU A 126 -3.51 0.08 14.34
C LEU A 126 -3.32 1.54 14.77
N ILE A 127 -3.74 2.49 13.94
CA ILE A 127 -3.81 3.90 14.31
C ILE A 127 -4.54 4.02 15.64
N TRP A 128 -3.98 4.78 16.57
CA TRP A 128 -4.56 4.95 17.89
C TRP A 128 -5.59 6.08 17.88
N ILE A 129 -6.80 5.75 18.28
CA ILE A 129 -7.93 6.67 18.43
C ILE A 129 -8.55 6.41 19.81
N GLU A 130 -8.69 7.49 20.58
CA GLU A 130 -9.22 7.43 21.95
C GLU A 130 -10.58 6.74 22.00
N GLY A 131 -10.70 5.72 22.86
CA GLY A 131 -11.93 4.96 23.10
C GLY A 131 -12.21 3.84 22.09
N GLU A 132 -11.48 3.76 20.99
CA GLU A 132 -11.81 2.87 19.87
C GLU A 132 -10.85 1.69 19.71
N ASN A 133 -9.60 1.82 20.15
CA ASN A 133 -8.62 0.72 20.14
C ASN A 133 -8.83 -0.27 21.29
N ASP A 134 -8.48 -1.54 21.07
CA ASP A 134 -8.54 -2.58 22.13
C ASP A 134 -7.33 -2.51 23.08
N HIS A 135 -6.33 -1.70 22.73
CA HIS A 135 -5.07 -1.52 23.45
C HIS A 135 -4.75 -0.04 23.65
N PRO A 136 -4.01 0.31 24.71
CA PRO A 136 -3.52 1.67 24.91
C PRO A 136 -2.58 2.09 23.75
N PRO A 137 -2.31 3.40 23.59
CA PRO A 137 -1.31 3.84 22.63
C PRO A 137 0.04 3.23 23.03
N GLU A 138 0.83 2.85 22.03
CA GLU A 138 2.23 2.53 22.27
C GLU A 138 2.96 3.83 22.63
N GLY A 139 3.82 3.78 23.64
CA GLY A 139 4.54 4.97 24.11
C GLY A 139 3.64 5.97 24.85
N LYS A 140 3.81 7.28 24.60
CA LYS A 140 3.15 8.33 25.39
C LYS A 140 2.36 9.28 24.50
N LEU A 141 1.04 9.25 24.67
CA LEU A 141 0.12 10.09 23.93
C LEU A 141 0.54 11.57 23.86
N GLY A 142 0.49 12.14 22.66
CA GLY A 142 0.86 13.52 22.34
C GLY A 142 2.36 13.81 22.44
N THR A 143 3.20 12.80 22.61
CA THR A 143 4.65 12.93 22.74
C THR A 143 5.32 12.06 21.69
N PHE A 144 6.15 12.67 20.84
CA PHE A 144 6.79 11.96 19.75
C PHE A 144 7.66 10.83 20.27
N ASP A 145 7.33 9.60 19.90
CA ASP A 145 8.05 8.41 20.32
C ASP A 145 8.47 7.54 19.15
N ASP A 146 9.15 6.43 19.46
CA ASP A 146 9.79 5.56 18.49
C ASP A 146 8.82 4.93 17.48
N PHE A 147 7.56 4.79 17.86
CA PHE A 147 6.53 4.07 17.10
C PHE A 147 5.67 4.99 16.24
N ASP A 148 5.71 6.28 16.54
CA ASP A 148 5.00 7.29 15.77
C ASP A 148 5.51 7.40 14.33
N GLU A 149 4.65 7.90 13.46
CA GLU A 149 4.95 8.10 12.05
C GLU A 149 4.78 9.56 11.67
N LEU A 150 5.89 10.20 11.29
CA LEU A 150 5.89 11.50 10.64
C LEU A 150 5.57 11.31 9.15
N VAL A 151 4.45 11.88 8.71
CA VAL A 151 3.94 11.76 7.33
C VAL A 151 3.84 13.13 6.66
N PHE A 152 4.33 13.22 5.43
CA PHE A 152 4.33 14.45 4.60
C PHE A 152 4.46 14.09 3.12
N MET A 153 4.18 15.01 2.18
CA MET A 153 4.30 14.72 0.75
C MET A 153 5.72 15.00 0.22
N PHE A 154 6.26 14.13 -0.63
CA PHE A 154 7.59 14.36 -1.25
C PHE A 154 7.65 15.69 -2.01
N ARG A 155 6.60 16.01 -2.77
CA ARG A 155 6.50 17.25 -3.57
C ARG A 155 6.60 18.53 -2.74
N ASP A 156 6.30 18.50 -1.44
CA ASP A 156 6.30 19.68 -0.59
C ASP A 156 7.73 20.12 -0.21
N GLY A 157 8.72 19.21 -0.27
CA GLY A 157 10.12 19.50 0.02
C GLY A 157 10.83 20.44 -0.97
N GLY A 158 11.58 21.41 -0.44
CA GLY A 158 12.24 22.46 -1.22
C GLY A 158 13.48 21.99 -1.97
N ASN A 159 13.71 22.51 -3.17
CA ASN A 159 14.94 22.22 -3.93
C ASN A 159 16.13 23.05 -3.42
N GLU A 160 15.86 24.16 -2.73
CA GLU A 160 16.89 25.00 -2.11
C GLU A 160 17.14 24.54 -0.68
N ARG A 161 18.42 24.49 -0.30
CA ARG A 161 18.83 24.20 1.06
C ARG A 161 18.78 25.47 1.92
N TYR A 162 18.37 25.33 3.18
CA TYR A 162 18.40 26.40 4.17
C TYR A 162 19.81 26.95 4.38
N SER A 163 19.85 28.24 4.67
CA SER A 163 21.06 29.01 4.91
C SER A 163 20.67 30.17 5.81
N ALA A 164 21.24 30.26 7.01
CA ALA A 164 20.91 31.30 7.97
C ALA A 164 21.24 32.72 7.47
N GLU A 165 22.12 32.86 6.46
CA GLU A 165 22.45 34.14 5.84
C GLU A 165 21.35 34.64 4.89
N LYS A 166 20.64 33.71 4.25
CA LYS A 166 19.65 34.01 3.19
C LYS A 166 18.21 33.87 3.68
N HIS A 167 17.99 32.96 4.62
CA HIS A 167 16.68 32.52 5.07
C HIS A 167 16.50 32.88 6.53
N GLN A 168 15.37 33.50 6.85
CA GLN A 168 15.03 33.89 8.22
C GLN A 168 13.95 32.96 8.75
N LEU A 169 14.18 32.39 9.94
CA LEU A 169 13.15 31.74 10.74
C LEU A 169 12.58 32.77 11.72
N GLN A 170 11.29 33.07 11.61
CA GLN A 170 10.66 34.12 12.44
C GLN A 170 10.50 33.71 13.91
N ALA A 171 10.25 32.42 14.16
CA ALA A 171 10.07 31.85 15.50
C ALA A 171 10.42 30.36 15.51
N GLY A 172 10.79 29.85 16.68
CA GLY A 172 11.16 28.45 16.89
C GLY A 172 12.64 28.15 16.64
N LEU A 173 12.98 26.87 16.60
CA LEU A 173 14.33 26.34 16.40
C LEU A 173 14.31 25.23 15.37
N ILE A 174 15.19 25.28 14.37
CA ILE A 174 15.39 24.16 13.45
C ILE A 174 16.14 23.06 14.21
N LEU A 175 15.50 21.90 14.37
CA LEU A 175 16.08 20.74 15.03
C LEU A 175 16.90 19.89 14.07
N GLU A 176 16.38 19.66 12.86
CA GLU A 176 16.91 18.68 11.93
C GLU A 176 16.68 19.13 10.48
N GLU A 177 17.68 18.94 9.63
CA GLU A 177 17.48 18.96 8.18
C GLU A 177 17.35 17.54 7.66
N ILE A 178 16.25 17.28 6.98
CA ILE A 178 15.94 15.99 6.36
C ILE A 178 16.06 16.15 4.85
N ARG A 179 16.96 15.38 4.26
CA ARG A 179 17.15 15.31 2.81
C ARG A 179 16.28 14.20 2.25
N LEU A 180 15.53 14.52 1.20
CA LEU A 180 14.70 13.58 0.47
C LEU A 180 15.37 13.27 -0.87
N ASP A 181 15.62 12.00 -1.13
CA ASP A 181 16.28 11.51 -2.34
C ASP A 181 15.31 10.66 -3.17
N SER A 182 15.26 10.92 -4.47
CA SER A 182 14.50 10.13 -5.46
C SER A 182 15.44 9.74 -6.61
N PRO A 183 15.36 8.50 -7.13
CA PRO A 183 16.12 8.10 -8.31
C PRO A 183 15.79 8.91 -9.58
N ARG A 184 14.66 9.64 -9.60
CA ARG A 184 14.13 10.34 -10.78
C ARG A 184 14.10 11.86 -10.66
N ASN A 185 14.40 12.43 -9.50
CA ASN A 185 14.27 13.87 -9.24
C ASN A 185 15.50 14.41 -8.52
N ALA A 186 15.71 15.72 -8.56
CA ALA A 186 16.71 16.38 -7.73
C ALA A 186 16.38 16.18 -6.23
N PRO A 187 17.40 16.18 -5.36
CA PRO A 187 17.17 16.09 -3.94
C PRO A 187 16.34 17.27 -3.43
N ARG A 188 15.50 16.99 -2.45
CA ARG A 188 14.69 17.99 -1.75
C ARG A 188 15.08 18.06 -0.28
N TYR A 189 14.72 19.15 0.36
CA TYR A 189 15.04 19.43 1.75
C TYR A 189 13.80 19.89 2.51
N ILE A 190 13.62 19.33 3.70
CA ILE A 190 12.65 19.78 4.69
C ILE A 190 13.36 19.94 6.04
N TYR A 191 12.69 20.65 6.94
CA TYR A 191 13.24 21.07 8.21
C TYR A 191 12.25 20.74 9.32
N LEU A 192 12.67 19.93 10.28
CA LEU A 192 11.93 19.74 11.53
C LEU A 192 12.19 20.94 12.43
N VAL A 193 11.14 21.65 12.81
CA VAL A 193 11.23 22.89 13.57
C VAL A 193 10.39 22.78 14.83
N ARG A 194 10.97 23.18 15.97
CA ARG A 194 10.30 23.19 17.28
C ARG A 194 9.83 24.58 17.66
N ASN A 195 8.66 24.67 18.27
CA ASN A 195 8.06 25.90 18.81
C ASN A 195 7.89 27.02 17.77
N ASN A 196 7.81 26.67 16.50
CA ASN A 196 7.32 27.59 15.47
C ASN A 196 5.78 27.55 15.48
N PRO A 197 5.08 28.70 15.46
CA PRO A 197 3.62 28.75 15.49
C PRO A 197 2.97 28.60 14.10
N ASP A 198 3.72 28.77 13.02
CA ASP A 198 3.19 28.73 11.66
C ASP A 198 2.85 27.29 11.28
N ARG A 199 1.67 27.11 10.69
CA ARG A 199 1.19 25.81 10.20
C ARG A 199 0.67 25.98 8.78
N SER A 200 0.89 24.96 7.95
CA SER A 200 0.22 24.92 6.65
C SER A 200 -1.27 24.71 6.88
N THR A 201 -2.09 25.41 6.12
CA THR A 201 -3.55 25.22 6.11
C THR A 201 -4.01 24.34 4.96
N ALA A 202 -3.08 23.67 4.24
CA ALA A 202 -3.49 22.69 3.24
C ALA A 202 -3.98 21.42 3.91
N ASP A 203 -5.01 20.85 3.30
CA ASP A 203 -5.59 19.58 3.66
C ASP A 203 -5.82 18.81 2.37
N TYR A 204 -5.11 17.70 2.20
CA TYR A 204 -5.15 16.93 0.95
C TYR A 204 -6.30 15.91 0.91
N VAL A 205 -6.83 15.54 2.07
CA VAL A 205 -7.85 14.50 2.21
C VAL A 205 -8.55 14.65 3.54
N SER A 206 -9.88 14.55 3.51
CA SER A 206 -10.75 14.72 4.68
C SER A 206 -11.83 13.64 4.67
N ALA A 207 -12.39 13.33 5.84
CA ALA A 207 -13.46 12.36 5.95
C ALA A 207 -14.57 12.74 6.93
N ASP A 208 -15.82 12.51 6.51
CA ASP A 208 -16.99 12.55 7.37
C ASP A 208 -17.54 11.13 7.54
N LEU A 209 -17.15 10.50 8.66
CA LEU A 209 -17.56 9.15 9.02
C LEU A 209 -19.09 9.00 9.13
N LYS A 210 -19.81 10.06 9.55
CA LYS A 210 -21.27 10.01 9.76
C LYS A 210 -22.03 10.15 8.46
N ALA A 211 -21.52 10.99 7.55
CA ALA A 211 -22.07 11.11 6.21
C ALA A 211 -21.69 9.92 5.32
N GLY A 212 -20.61 9.20 5.67
CA GLY A 212 -20.07 8.12 4.85
C GLY A 212 -19.31 8.68 3.65
N HIS A 213 -18.47 9.69 3.87
CA HIS A 213 -17.86 10.47 2.80
C HIS A 213 -16.36 10.66 3.03
N VAL A 214 -15.56 10.42 2.00
CA VAL A 214 -14.12 10.74 1.96
C VAL A 214 -13.85 11.57 0.71
N GLN A 215 -13.19 12.71 0.88
CA GLN A 215 -12.89 13.61 -0.21
C GLN A 215 -11.41 13.99 -0.19
N SER A 216 -10.74 13.84 -1.32
CA SER A 216 -9.39 14.36 -1.53
C SER A 216 -9.40 15.51 -2.54
N THR A 217 -8.23 16.10 -2.83
CA THR A 217 -8.10 17.07 -3.93
C THR A 217 -8.59 16.50 -5.28
N LEU A 218 -8.55 15.18 -5.48
CA LEU A 218 -8.63 14.55 -6.80
C LEU A 218 -9.67 13.43 -6.90
N MET A 219 -10.23 12.98 -5.77
CA MET A 219 -11.20 11.90 -5.68
C MET A 219 -12.31 12.26 -4.68
N ASP A 220 -13.50 11.78 -4.97
CA ASP A 220 -14.65 11.78 -4.07
C ASP A 220 -15.14 10.33 -3.88
N LEU A 221 -15.48 9.96 -2.65
CA LEU A 221 -15.96 8.64 -2.27
C LEU A 221 -17.12 8.76 -1.27
N ASP A 222 -18.29 8.28 -1.67
CA ASP A 222 -19.45 8.08 -0.81
C ASP A 222 -19.68 6.59 -0.56
N TYR A 223 -20.02 6.23 0.67
CA TYR A 223 -20.30 4.87 1.10
C TYR A 223 -21.38 4.84 2.19
N GLU A 224 -21.94 3.67 2.47
CA GLU A 224 -22.92 3.51 3.56
C GLU A 224 -22.23 3.66 4.93
N PRO A 225 -22.60 4.66 5.77
CA PRO A 225 -21.89 4.94 7.03
C PRO A 225 -21.71 3.72 7.95
N ASP A 226 -22.68 2.80 7.94
CA ASP A 226 -22.64 1.60 8.77
C ASP A 226 -21.94 0.39 8.10
N ASP A 227 -21.63 0.45 6.81
CA ASP A 227 -21.04 -0.66 6.04
C ASP A 227 -20.19 -0.15 4.85
N PHE A 228 -18.87 -0.07 5.07
CA PHE A 228 -17.87 0.37 4.10
C PHE A 228 -17.77 -0.52 2.85
N THR A 229 -18.37 -1.72 2.85
CA THR A 229 -18.44 -2.55 1.65
C THR A 229 -19.49 -2.06 0.65
N GLN A 230 -20.40 -1.17 1.06
CA GLN A 230 -21.43 -0.59 0.22
C GLN A 230 -20.97 0.80 -0.25
N ILE A 231 -20.33 0.86 -1.41
CA ILE A 231 -19.92 2.12 -2.02
C ILE A 231 -21.11 2.71 -2.78
N HIS A 232 -21.42 3.98 -2.53
CA HIS A 232 -22.47 4.73 -3.24
C HIS A 232 -21.90 5.45 -4.46
N SER A 233 -20.71 6.01 -4.37
CA SER A 233 -20.03 6.61 -5.52
C SER A 233 -18.55 6.67 -5.23
N MET A 234 -17.75 6.43 -6.26
CA MET A 234 -16.37 6.91 -6.33
C MET A 234 -16.21 7.65 -7.63
N ALA A 235 -15.76 8.90 -7.59
CA ALA A 235 -15.67 9.77 -8.78
C ALA A 235 -14.37 10.57 -8.79
N PRO A 236 -13.74 10.78 -9.96
CA PRO A 236 -12.65 11.74 -10.08
C PRO A 236 -13.19 13.17 -9.90
N ARG A 237 -12.33 14.07 -9.43
CA ARG A 237 -12.66 15.50 -9.27
C ARG A 237 -12.06 16.40 -10.36
N LEU A 238 -11.27 15.83 -11.25
CA LEU A 238 -10.64 16.52 -12.38
C LEU A 238 -11.02 15.85 -13.69
N GLY A 239 -10.98 16.65 -14.76
CA GLY A 239 -11.14 16.16 -16.12
C GLY A 239 -12.61 16.13 -16.58
N PRO A 240 -12.85 15.65 -17.81
CA PRO A 240 -14.17 15.68 -18.44
C PRO A 240 -15.20 14.78 -17.74
N HIS A 241 -14.73 13.74 -17.04
CA HIS A 241 -15.55 12.79 -16.28
C HIS A 241 -15.61 13.10 -14.78
N GLN A 242 -15.31 14.34 -14.39
CA GLN A 242 -15.43 14.73 -12.98
C GLN A 242 -16.87 14.50 -12.49
N GLU A 243 -17.02 14.07 -11.23
CA GLU A 243 -18.32 13.78 -10.59
C GLU A 243 -19.08 12.58 -11.19
N GLU A 244 -18.60 11.97 -12.28
CA GLU A 244 -19.16 10.72 -12.81
C GLU A 244 -18.61 9.54 -12.01
N SER A 245 -19.51 8.70 -11.48
CA SER A 245 -19.06 7.58 -10.69
C SER A 245 -18.47 6.47 -11.58
N VAL A 246 -17.31 5.98 -11.15
CA VAL A 246 -16.52 4.95 -11.83
C VAL A 246 -16.59 3.58 -11.14
N PHE A 247 -17.23 3.53 -9.97
CA PHE A 247 -17.41 2.31 -9.17
C PHE A 247 -18.90 2.02 -9.02
N ASP A 248 -19.29 0.77 -9.26
CA ASP A 248 -20.58 0.27 -8.81
C ASP A 248 -20.46 -0.32 -7.40
N ASN A 249 -19.69 -1.39 -7.20
CA ASN A 249 -19.77 -2.11 -5.92
C ASN A 249 -18.50 -2.86 -5.55
N ILE A 250 -18.37 -3.20 -4.26
CA ILE A 250 -17.35 -4.13 -3.76
C ILE A 250 -18.03 -5.45 -3.40
N TYR A 251 -17.67 -6.49 -4.13
CA TYR A 251 -18.21 -7.83 -3.93
C TYR A 251 -17.19 -8.74 -3.27
N VAL A 252 -17.52 -9.25 -2.08
CA VAL A 252 -16.77 -10.36 -1.46
C VAL A 252 -17.72 -11.52 -1.21
N ASN A 253 -17.37 -12.69 -1.70
CA ASN A 253 -18.07 -13.94 -1.44
C ASN A 253 -17.11 -15.01 -0.90
N ILE A 254 -17.47 -15.63 0.21
CA ILE A 254 -16.79 -16.77 0.79
C ILE A 254 -17.77 -17.95 0.76
N SER A 255 -17.56 -18.89 -0.15
CA SER A 255 -18.30 -20.14 -0.23
C SER A 255 -17.50 -21.26 0.42
N THR A 256 -18.02 -21.95 1.43
CA THR A 256 -17.28 -23.01 2.15
C THR A 256 -18.21 -24.13 2.64
N GLY A 257 -17.70 -25.36 2.76
CA GLY A 257 -18.44 -26.48 3.35
C GLY A 257 -18.48 -26.40 4.88
N ILE A 258 -19.64 -26.74 5.48
CA ILE A 258 -19.79 -26.90 6.93
C ILE A 258 -19.97 -28.39 7.25
N LEU A 259 -19.10 -28.93 8.13
CA LEU A 259 -19.06 -30.33 8.58
C LEU A 259 -18.72 -31.37 7.49
N ASN A 260 -19.28 -31.26 6.27
CA ASN A 260 -18.93 -32.05 5.08
C ASN A 260 -19.02 -31.20 3.79
N GLN A 261 -18.53 -31.72 2.65
CA GLN A 261 -18.52 -31.00 1.36
C GLN A 261 -19.91 -30.74 0.74
N LYS A 262 -20.95 -31.45 1.19
CA LYS A 262 -22.30 -31.42 0.59
C LYS A 262 -23.17 -30.29 1.11
N LEU A 263 -22.87 -29.76 2.31
CA LEU A 263 -23.56 -28.60 2.88
C LEU A 263 -22.64 -27.38 2.76
N ARG A 264 -22.80 -26.62 1.68
CA ARG A 264 -22.05 -25.38 1.45
C ARG A 264 -22.82 -24.16 1.93
N VAL A 265 -22.09 -23.23 2.53
CA VAL A 265 -22.56 -21.92 2.93
C VAL A 265 -21.88 -20.88 2.09
N ASN A 266 -22.64 -19.89 1.64
CA ASN A 266 -22.15 -18.71 0.93
C ASN A 266 -22.31 -17.51 1.86
N LEU A 267 -21.20 -16.81 2.11
CA LEU A 267 -21.15 -15.62 2.93
C LEU A 267 -20.78 -14.45 2.01
N ASP A 268 -21.66 -13.48 1.82
CA ASP A 268 -21.42 -12.33 0.94
C ASP A 268 -21.44 -10.98 1.69
N THR A 269 -20.92 -9.92 1.07
CA THR A 269 -20.89 -8.53 1.60
C THR A 269 -22.25 -7.90 1.80
N ARG A 270 -23.31 -8.38 1.14
CA ARG A 270 -24.66 -7.81 1.28
C ARG A 270 -25.43 -8.43 2.45
N LYS A 271 -25.12 -9.67 2.84
CA LYS A 271 -25.89 -10.43 3.84
C LYS A 271 -25.09 -10.83 5.08
N ASN A 272 -23.82 -11.13 4.91
CA ASN A 272 -23.04 -11.86 5.91
C ASN A 272 -21.81 -11.11 6.38
N ILE A 273 -21.13 -10.37 5.51
CA ILE A 273 -19.89 -9.67 5.82
C ILE A 273 -20.22 -8.19 5.95
N LYS A 274 -20.08 -7.64 7.15
CA LYS A 274 -20.28 -6.20 7.40
C LYS A 274 -18.96 -5.59 7.82
N ALA A 275 -18.51 -4.55 7.13
CA ALA A 275 -17.29 -3.82 7.46
C ALA A 275 -17.68 -2.43 7.97
N THR A 276 -17.88 -2.28 9.28
CA THR A 276 -18.37 -1.03 9.86
C THR A 276 -17.20 -0.09 10.17
N PRO A 277 -17.13 1.10 9.57
CA PRO A 277 -16.25 2.17 10.03
C PRO A 277 -16.61 2.55 11.46
N ILE A 278 -15.64 2.47 12.37
CA ILE A 278 -15.88 2.76 13.80
C ILE A 278 -15.24 4.09 14.21
N ALA A 279 -14.17 4.50 13.53
CA ALA A 279 -13.42 5.68 13.90
C ALA A 279 -12.58 6.18 12.73
N VAL A 280 -12.22 7.46 12.79
CA VAL A 280 -11.34 8.10 11.80
C VAL A 280 -10.38 9.07 12.49
N LYS A 281 -9.11 9.03 12.08
CA LYS A 281 -8.12 10.05 12.39
C LYS A 281 -7.93 10.88 11.11
N ASP A 282 -8.43 12.11 11.15
CA ASP A 282 -8.33 13.05 10.05
C ASP A 282 -7.07 13.92 10.20
N GLY A 283 -6.24 13.95 9.16
CA GLY A 283 -4.95 14.64 9.14
C GLY A 283 -4.66 15.20 7.75
N PRO A 284 -3.86 16.28 7.64
CA PRO A 284 -3.72 17.05 6.41
C PRO A 284 -3.06 16.31 5.24
N VAL A 285 -2.43 15.16 5.49
CA VAL A 285 -1.74 14.35 4.47
C VAL A 285 -2.47 13.03 4.21
N ARG A 286 -2.99 12.40 5.26
CA ARG A 286 -3.78 11.18 5.18
C ARG A 286 -4.89 11.14 6.21
N VAL A 287 -5.98 10.50 5.82
CA VAL A 287 -7.04 10.05 6.70
C VAL A 287 -6.83 8.56 7.00
N SER A 288 -6.78 8.20 8.29
CA SER A 288 -6.72 6.79 8.73
C SER A 288 -8.05 6.36 9.34
N MET A 289 -8.75 5.44 8.68
CA MET A 289 -10.03 4.91 9.09
C MET A 289 -9.87 3.54 9.76
N LEU A 290 -10.42 3.37 10.96
CA LEU A 290 -10.57 2.06 11.59
C LEU A 290 -11.90 1.43 11.16
N VAL A 291 -11.80 0.23 10.58
CA VAL A 291 -12.95 -0.53 10.09
C VAL A 291 -13.02 -1.87 10.83
N LYS A 292 -14.21 -2.19 11.32
CA LYS A 292 -14.52 -3.44 12.03
C LYS A 292 -15.25 -4.41 11.11
N ALA A 293 -14.53 -5.43 10.63
CA ALA A 293 -15.12 -6.55 9.91
C ALA A 293 -15.78 -7.54 10.87
N ARG A 294 -17.04 -7.91 10.58
CA ARG A 294 -17.78 -8.97 11.27
C ARG A 294 -18.48 -9.87 10.27
N ILE A 295 -18.37 -11.18 10.50
CA ILE A 295 -19.09 -12.19 9.70
C ILE A 295 -20.30 -12.69 10.50
N TRP A 296 -21.46 -12.72 9.84
CA TRP A 296 -22.73 -13.21 10.33
C TRP A 296 -23.11 -14.49 9.60
N TYR A 297 -23.59 -15.49 10.33
CA TYR A 297 -24.10 -16.73 9.77
C TYR A 297 -25.45 -17.06 10.41
N ALA A 298 -26.47 -17.32 9.58
CA ALA A 298 -27.84 -17.56 10.03
C ALA A 298 -28.35 -16.50 11.03
N TYR A 299 -28.07 -15.22 10.75
CA TYR A 299 -28.40 -14.05 11.60
C TYR A 299 -27.72 -14.02 12.97
N LEU A 300 -26.76 -14.90 13.25
CA LEU A 300 -25.94 -14.89 14.45
C LEU A 300 -24.53 -14.39 14.14
N PRO A 301 -23.94 -13.51 14.98
CA PRO A 301 -22.57 -13.09 14.78
C PRO A 301 -21.65 -14.28 15.03
N THR A 302 -20.70 -14.51 14.12
CA THR A 302 -19.65 -15.51 14.33
C THR A 302 -18.60 -14.99 15.32
N PHE A 303 -17.65 -15.85 15.70
CA PHE A 303 -16.46 -15.44 16.46
C PHE A 303 -15.50 -14.55 15.65
N PHE A 304 -15.73 -14.38 14.35
CA PHE A 304 -14.93 -13.48 13.52
C PHE A 304 -15.37 -12.02 13.72
N SER A 305 -14.52 -11.28 14.43
CA SER A 305 -14.63 -9.84 14.63
C SER A 305 -13.23 -9.27 14.62
N GLN A 306 -12.86 -8.52 13.59
CA GLN A 306 -11.50 -8.00 13.39
C GLN A 306 -11.54 -6.52 13.06
N LYS A 307 -10.60 -5.74 13.61
CA LYS A 307 -10.36 -4.35 13.23
C LYS A 307 -9.20 -4.32 12.23
N PHE A 308 -9.35 -3.53 11.19
CA PHE A 308 -8.30 -3.22 10.23
C PHE A 308 -8.31 -1.71 9.95
N GLN A 309 -7.24 -1.24 9.33
CA GLN A 309 -7.05 0.17 8.99
C GLN A 309 -7.13 0.35 7.48
N VAL A 310 -7.71 1.46 7.04
CA VAL A 310 -7.69 1.93 5.65
C VAL A 310 -7.16 3.35 5.67
N ASP A 311 -6.09 3.61 4.93
CA ASP A 311 -5.47 4.93 4.82
C ASP A 311 -5.81 5.54 3.46
N PHE A 312 -6.39 6.73 3.48
CA PHE A 312 -6.66 7.53 2.30
C PHE A 312 -5.64 8.66 2.21
N TYR A 313 -5.02 8.79 1.06
CA TYR A 313 -4.15 9.90 0.66
C TYR A 313 -4.80 10.65 -0.50
N GLU A 314 -4.14 11.70 -0.99
CA GLU A 314 -4.68 12.54 -2.06
C GLU A 314 -5.07 11.76 -3.34
N GLN A 315 -4.24 10.80 -3.77
CA GLN A 315 -4.52 9.91 -4.91
C GLN A 315 -4.10 8.47 -4.63
N SER A 316 -4.19 8.03 -3.37
CA SER A 316 -3.99 6.62 -3.11
C SER A 316 -4.79 6.15 -1.91
N VAL A 317 -5.12 4.86 -1.93
CA VAL A 317 -5.71 4.15 -0.81
C VAL A 317 -4.76 3.03 -0.46
N THR A 318 -4.37 2.96 0.81
CA THR A 318 -3.52 1.90 1.33
C THR A 318 -4.32 1.07 2.33
N ILE A 319 -4.27 -0.24 2.15
CA ILE A 319 -4.79 -1.20 3.13
C ILE A 319 -3.56 -1.94 3.66
N PRO A 320 -3.03 -1.55 4.83
CA PRO A 320 -1.87 -2.21 5.40
C PRO A 320 -2.13 -3.71 5.54
N SER A 321 -1.17 -4.57 5.16
CA SER A 321 -1.30 -6.05 5.29
C SER A 321 -1.18 -6.53 6.74
N ARG A 322 -1.54 -5.67 7.70
CA ARG A 322 -1.37 -5.88 9.13
C ARG A 322 -2.46 -6.82 9.63
N PHE A 323 -2.04 -8.03 9.96
CA PHE A 323 -2.80 -8.89 10.85
C PHE A 323 -2.32 -8.63 12.27
N ALA A 324 -3.12 -7.92 13.07
CA ALA A 324 -2.85 -7.72 14.50
C ALA A 324 -2.46 -9.05 15.14
N ILE A 325 -1.49 -9.09 16.04
CA ILE A 325 -1.00 -10.36 16.62
C ILE A 325 -2.15 -11.21 17.22
N GLY A 326 -3.16 -10.57 17.81
CA GLY A 326 -4.38 -11.23 18.29
C GLY A 326 -5.26 -11.85 17.19
N SER A 327 -5.18 -11.35 15.95
CA SER A 327 -5.91 -11.86 14.79
C SER A 327 -5.45 -13.25 14.35
N VAL A 328 -4.20 -13.65 14.62
CA VAL A 328 -3.67 -14.98 14.23
C VAL A 328 -4.48 -16.11 14.85
N LYS A 329 -4.91 -15.95 16.11
CA LYS A 329 -5.78 -16.93 16.79
C LYS A 329 -7.16 -17.01 16.14
N VAL A 330 -7.74 -15.87 15.79
CA VAL A 330 -9.07 -15.79 15.15
C VAL A 330 -9.00 -16.33 13.73
N LEU A 331 -7.95 -16.00 12.97
CA LEU A 331 -7.68 -16.52 11.63
C LEU A 331 -7.48 -18.03 11.65
N LYS A 332 -6.70 -18.56 12.60
CA LYS A 332 -6.54 -20.01 12.80
C LYS A 332 -7.87 -20.69 13.06
N PHE A 333 -8.67 -20.13 13.97
CA PHE A 333 -10.00 -20.66 14.25
C PHE A 333 -10.86 -20.62 12.99
N PHE A 334 -10.92 -19.48 12.30
CA PHE A 334 -11.69 -19.30 11.06
C PHE A 334 -11.32 -20.33 9.99
N LEU A 335 -10.03 -20.45 9.66
CA LEU A 335 -9.53 -21.39 8.64
C LEU A 335 -9.80 -22.86 8.99
N MET A 336 -9.81 -23.23 10.28
CA MET A 336 -10.14 -24.60 10.71
C MET A 336 -11.59 -25.02 10.40
N PHE A 337 -12.53 -24.09 10.27
CA PHE A 337 -13.91 -24.41 9.91
C PHE A 337 -14.14 -24.46 8.40
N LEU A 338 -13.23 -23.89 7.61
CA LEU A 338 -13.40 -23.89 6.17
C LEU A 338 -13.13 -25.28 5.59
N ARG A 339 -14.03 -25.76 4.73
CA ARG A 339 -13.86 -26.99 3.96
C ARG A 339 -14.01 -26.66 2.48
N GLU A 340 -12.92 -26.77 1.72
CA GLU A 340 -12.88 -26.37 0.30
C GLU A 340 -13.50 -24.98 0.06
N PRO A 341 -12.97 -23.94 0.73
CA PRO A 341 -13.44 -22.59 0.53
C PRO A 341 -13.15 -22.15 -0.91
N ARG A 342 -14.05 -21.31 -1.39
CA ARG A 342 -13.88 -20.51 -2.59
C ARG A 342 -14.09 -19.07 -2.15
N ILE A 343 -13.10 -18.24 -2.37
CA ILE A 343 -13.14 -16.82 -2.04
C ILE A 343 -13.16 -16.08 -3.37
N HIS A 344 -14.14 -15.21 -3.54
CA HIS A 344 -14.23 -14.32 -4.68
C HIS A 344 -14.25 -12.90 -4.12
N PHE A 345 -13.30 -12.09 -4.55
CA PHE A 345 -13.24 -10.66 -4.28
C PHE A 345 -13.23 -9.96 -5.63
N ALA A 346 -14.17 -9.04 -5.86
CA ALA A 346 -14.25 -8.26 -7.09
C ALA A 346 -14.70 -6.84 -6.77
N ILE A 347 -14.21 -5.90 -7.56
CA ILE A 347 -14.71 -4.54 -7.64
C ILE A 347 -15.42 -4.44 -9.00
N ASP A 348 -16.66 -4.00 -8.95
CA ASP A 348 -17.48 -3.78 -10.14
C ASP A 348 -17.31 -2.31 -10.52
N PHE A 349 -16.76 -2.07 -11.70
CA PHE A 349 -16.58 -0.73 -12.24
C PHE A 349 -17.76 -0.34 -13.12
N HIS A 350 -17.92 0.96 -13.33
CA HIS A 350 -18.97 1.54 -14.15
C HIS A 350 -18.39 2.71 -14.98
N ASN A 351 -19.01 3.04 -16.11
CA ASN A 351 -18.58 4.11 -17.02
C ASN A 351 -17.11 3.98 -17.47
N LEU A 352 -16.66 2.76 -17.79
CA LEU A 352 -15.29 2.48 -18.22
C LEU A 352 -15.17 1.99 -19.67
N ASP A 353 -16.19 2.21 -20.51
CA ASP A 353 -16.12 1.85 -21.92
C ASP A 353 -14.86 2.44 -22.59
N GLY A 354 -14.08 1.59 -23.25
CA GLY A 354 -12.80 1.93 -23.88
C GLY A 354 -11.59 1.91 -22.95
N ALA A 355 -11.77 1.64 -21.65
CA ALA A 355 -10.66 1.47 -20.72
C ALA A 355 -9.80 0.24 -21.08
N ARG A 356 -8.56 0.24 -20.61
CA ARG A 356 -7.56 -0.79 -20.92
C ARG A 356 -7.00 -1.38 -19.64
N VAL A 357 -7.05 -2.69 -19.49
CA VAL A 357 -6.63 -3.39 -18.26
C VAL A 357 -5.55 -4.41 -18.52
N SER A 358 -4.54 -4.46 -17.65
CA SER A 358 -3.52 -5.52 -17.65
C SER A 358 -2.86 -5.66 -16.27
N PHE A 359 -2.11 -6.74 -16.07
CA PHE A 359 -1.28 -6.97 -14.89
C PHE A 359 0.03 -7.66 -15.26
N GLN A 360 1.01 -7.60 -14.36
CA GLN A 360 2.40 -7.97 -14.66
C GLN A 360 2.55 -9.35 -15.31
N SER A 361 1.85 -10.37 -14.81
CA SER A 361 2.02 -11.75 -15.28
C SER A 361 1.49 -12.02 -16.69
N VAL A 362 0.66 -11.12 -17.24
CA VAL A 362 0.14 -11.20 -18.63
C VAL A 362 0.59 -10.04 -19.52
N TYR A 363 1.31 -9.06 -18.98
CA TYR A 363 1.79 -7.88 -19.69
C TYR A 363 2.97 -8.18 -20.63
N ASN A 364 2.87 -9.24 -21.42
CA ASN A 364 3.78 -9.52 -22.52
C ASN A 364 3.54 -8.51 -23.65
N ASN A 365 4.59 -8.08 -24.35
CA ASN A 365 4.51 -7.20 -25.53
C ASN A 365 3.51 -6.01 -25.42
N GLN A 366 3.24 -5.51 -24.21
CA GLN A 366 2.29 -4.42 -23.94
C GLN A 366 0.84 -4.68 -24.38
N GLN A 367 0.35 -5.91 -24.20
CA GLN A 367 -1.06 -6.23 -24.44
C GLN A 367 -1.97 -5.74 -23.30
N TYR A 368 -3.21 -5.41 -23.65
CA TYR A 368 -4.27 -4.95 -22.75
C TYR A 368 -5.60 -5.62 -23.12
N GLY A 369 -6.43 -5.90 -22.11
CA GLY A 369 -7.86 -6.15 -22.28
C GLY A 369 -8.55 -4.82 -22.54
N LEU A 370 -9.53 -4.80 -23.43
CA LEU A 370 -10.27 -3.60 -23.81
C LEU A 370 -11.65 -3.73 -23.20
N VAL A 371 -12.07 -2.76 -22.40
CA VAL A 371 -13.42 -2.71 -21.85
C VAL A 371 -14.37 -2.33 -22.98
N ASP A 372 -15.07 -3.29 -23.56
CA ASP A 372 -16.08 -3.11 -24.60
C ASP A 372 -17.37 -3.92 -24.36
N GLY A 373 -17.46 -4.58 -23.19
CA GLY A 373 -18.60 -5.39 -22.78
C GLY A 373 -18.58 -6.80 -23.35
N GLU A 374 -17.51 -7.21 -24.05
CA GLU A 374 -17.32 -8.56 -24.58
C GLU A 374 -15.98 -9.20 -24.15
N MET A 375 -16.01 -10.48 -23.74
CA MET A 375 -14.80 -11.20 -23.35
C MET A 375 -13.94 -11.65 -24.56
N SER A 376 -12.80 -11.01 -24.77
CA SER A 376 -11.80 -11.37 -25.80
C SER A 376 -10.92 -12.58 -25.42
N PRO A 377 -10.19 -13.19 -26.37
CA PRO A 377 -9.23 -14.27 -26.06
C PRO A 377 -8.11 -13.86 -25.08
N PHE A 378 -7.70 -12.59 -25.09
CA PHE A 378 -6.70 -12.07 -24.16
C PHE A 378 -7.27 -12.00 -22.74
N GLU A 379 -8.49 -11.49 -22.59
CA GLU A 379 -9.17 -11.37 -21.29
C GLU A 379 -9.51 -12.74 -20.68
N ASN A 380 -9.84 -13.71 -21.52
CA ASN A 380 -9.95 -15.10 -21.08
C ASN A 380 -8.61 -15.66 -20.56
N THR A 381 -7.48 -15.23 -21.12
CA THR A 381 -6.14 -15.58 -20.62
C THR A 381 -5.85 -14.92 -19.27
N MET A 382 -6.34 -13.69 -19.05
CA MET A 382 -6.22 -13.00 -17.76
C MET A 382 -6.83 -13.84 -16.63
N ASN A 383 -8.03 -14.39 -16.83
CA ASN A 383 -8.70 -15.27 -15.86
C ASN A 383 -8.00 -16.61 -15.60
N ALA A 384 -7.27 -17.11 -16.60
CA ALA A 384 -6.51 -18.34 -16.48
C ALA A 384 -5.16 -18.15 -15.75
N THR A 385 -4.73 -16.90 -15.53
CA THR A 385 -3.42 -16.60 -14.97
C THR A 385 -3.44 -16.59 -13.45
N ARG A 386 -2.55 -17.41 -12.88
CA ARG A 386 -2.32 -17.50 -11.44
C ARG A 386 -1.51 -16.31 -10.96
N LEU A 387 -2.06 -15.55 -10.00
CA LEU A 387 -1.51 -14.33 -9.43
C LEU A 387 -1.22 -13.21 -10.47
N PRO A 388 -1.55 -11.93 -10.19
CA PRO A 388 -1.28 -10.84 -11.12
C PRO A 388 0.21 -10.48 -11.22
N GLY A 389 1.02 -10.94 -10.27
CA GLY A 389 2.35 -10.41 -9.99
C GLY A 389 2.30 -9.27 -8.98
N ASP A 390 3.27 -8.37 -9.07
CA ASP A 390 3.51 -7.22 -8.20
C ASP A 390 2.59 -6.04 -8.50
N TRP A 391 1.98 -5.99 -9.70
CA TRP A 391 1.14 -4.86 -10.09
C TRP A 391 0.02 -5.20 -11.06
N LEU A 392 -1.02 -4.37 -11.00
CA LEU A 392 -2.13 -4.27 -11.95
C LEU A 392 -2.29 -2.83 -12.39
N HIS A 393 -2.60 -2.62 -13.67
CA HIS A 393 -2.81 -1.31 -14.27
C HIS A 393 -4.12 -1.29 -15.06
N MET A 394 -4.90 -0.24 -14.84
CA MET A 394 -6.06 0.12 -15.65
C MET A 394 -5.87 1.55 -16.11
N ASP A 395 -5.81 1.74 -17.42
CA ASP A 395 -5.92 3.06 -18.04
C ASP A 395 -7.40 3.28 -18.38
N SER A 396 -8.05 4.24 -17.71
CA SER A 396 -9.48 4.48 -17.94
C SER A 396 -9.75 5.05 -19.33
N ASN A 397 -8.72 5.52 -20.03
CA ASN A 397 -8.82 6.28 -21.27
C ASN A 397 -9.53 7.64 -21.13
N GLN A 398 -9.97 7.98 -19.92
CA GLN A 398 -10.73 9.18 -19.52
C GLN A 398 -9.84 10.16 -18.73
N GLY A 399 -8.53 9.95 -18.81
CA GLY A 399 -7.47 10.78 -18.25
C GLY A 399 -7.29 10.70 -16.73
N TRP A 400 -7.75 9.61 -16.14
CA TRP A 400 -7.28 9.09 -14.87
C TRP A 400 -6.87 7.63 -15.06
N GLU A 401 -6.06 7.08 -14.17
CA GLU A 401 -5.66 5.68 -14.23
C GLU A 401 -5.70 5.08 -12.83
N MET A 402 -5.77 3.75 -12.76
CA MET A 402 -5.68 3.00 -11.52
C MET A 402 -4.46 2.09 -11.60
N PHE A 403 -3.60 2.15 -10.58
CA PHE A 403 -2.41 1.31 -10.49
C PHE A 403 -2.37 0.65 -9.11
N PHE A 404 -2.58 -0.65 -9.07
CA PHE A 404 -2.46 -1.43 -7.84
C PHE A 404 -1.05 -1.99 -7.71
N SER A 405 -0.39 -1.72 -6.60
CA SER A 405 0.89 -2.32 -6.23
C SER A 405 0.70 -3.25 -5.04
N ASN A 406 1.21 -4.47 -5.17
CA ASN A 406 1.08 -5.55 -4.20
C ASN A 406 2.44 -6.04 -3.73
N HIS A 407 2.67 -6.03 -2.41
CA HIS A 407 3.87 -6.58 -1.79
C HIS A 407 3.60 -7.89 -1.03
N MET A 408 2.55 -8.63 -1.38
CA MET A 408 2.29 -9.96 -0.83
C MET A 408 3.55 -10.83 -0.95
N PRO A 409 3.96 -11.54 0.11
CA PRO A 409 5.20 -12.32 0.13
C PRO A 409 5.10 -13.65 -0.62
N VAL A 410 4.06 -13.81 -1.44
CA VAL A 410 3.78 -15.00 -2.24
C VAL A 410 3.99 -14.63 -3.70
N VAL A 411 5.15 -14.98 -4.23
CA VAL A 411 5.51 -14.76 -5.64
C VAL A 411 5.56 -16.07 -6.40
N PRO A 412 5.22 -16.10 -7.70
CA PRO A 412 5.33 -17.31 -8.50
C PRO A 412 6.72 -17.94 -8.38
N ASN A 413 6.78 -19.23 -8.01
CA ASN A 413 8.03 -19.97 -7.78
C ASN A 413 8.88 -19.47 -6.58
N GLY A 414 8.31 -18.68 -5.67
CA GLY A 414 8.89 -18.35 -4.37
C GLY A 414 8.90 -19.54 -3.39
N LEU A 415 9.57 -19.39 -2.26
CA LEU A 415 9.56 -20.38 -1.19
C LEU A 415 8.18 -20.48 -0.53
N PHE A 416 7.57 -19.36 -0.15
CA PHE A 416 6.24 -19.31 0.50
C PHE A 416 5.13 -19.79 -0.45
N ASP A 417 5.27 -19.50 -1.74
CA ASP A 417 4.39 -20.02 -2.79
C ASP A 417 4.33 -21.55 -2.79
N ALA A 418 5.47 -22.20 -2.54
CA ALA A 418 5.53 -23.66 -2.46
C ALA A 418 4.68 -24.24 -1.32
N PHE A 419 4.46 -23.49 -0.24
CA PHE A 419 3.62 -23.93 0.88
C PHE A 419 2.12 -23.76 0.61
N LEU A 420 1.75 -23.07 -0.47
CA LEU A 420 0.36 -22.88 -0.91
C LEU A 420 -0.13 -23.97 -1.87
N ASP A 421 0.57 -25.11 -1.94
CA ASP A 421 0.14 -26.24 -2.75
C ASP A 421 -1.29 -26.69 -2.37
N GLY A 422 -2.13 -26.89 -3.37
CA GLY A 422 -3.56 -27.14 -3.21
C GLY A 422 -4.45 -25.88 -3.10
N VAL A 423 -3.89 -24.67 -3.24
CA VAL A 423 -4.65 -23.44 -3.47
C VAL A 423 -4.46 -22.95 -4.90
N ASN A 424 -5.57 -22.73 -5.56
CA ASN A 424 -5.61 -21.97 -6.80
C ASN A 424 -5.95 -20.51 -6.45
N MET A 425 -5.13 -19.56 -6.88
CA MET A 425 -5.37 -18.11 -6.75
C MET A 425 -5.18 -17.45 -8.11
N ASN A 426 -6.27 -17.05 -8.73
CA ASN A 426 -6.26 -16.44 -10.05
C ASN A 426 -6.77 -15.01 -9.97
N MET A 427 -6.34 -14.21 -10.94
CA MET A 427 -7.06 -12.98 -11.25
C MET A 427 -8.47 -13.31 -11.70
N PHE A 428 -9.38 -12.40 -11.37
CA PHE A 428 -10.73 -12.37 -11.88
C PHE A 428 -10.89 -11.09 -12.69
N TYR A 429 -11.29 -11.23 -13.95
CA TYR A 429 -11.59 -10.15 -14.88
C TYR A 429 -12.82 -10.57 -15.68
N GLU A 430 -13.86 -9.75 -15.68
CA GLU A 430 -15.07 -10.01 -16.45
C GLU A 430 -15.58 -8.72 -17.07
N ASP A 431 -15.53 -8.67 -18.39
CA ASP A 431 -16.08 -7.59 -19.21
C ASP A 431 -17.22 -8.17 -20.07
N ASP A 432 -18.26 -8.66 -19.41
CA ASP A 432 -19.45 -9.20 -20.06
C ASP A 432 -20.67 -8.48 -19.51
N ALA A 433 -21.27 -7.60 -20.32
CA ALA A 433 -22.42 -6.80 -19.91
C ALA A 433 -23.70 -7.63 -19.67
N ASP A 434 -23.77 -8.85 -20.21
CA ASP A 434 -24.87 -9.78 -19.94
C ASP A 434 -24.65 -10.55 -18.61
N SER A 435 -23.43 -10.54 -18.08
CA SER A 435 -23.06 -11.15 -16.80
C SER A 435 -23.44 -10.25 -15.64
N THR A 436 -24.75 -10.13 -15.39
CA THR A 436 -25.30 -9.33 -14.28
C THR A 436 -25.38 -10.10 -12.97
N THR A 437 -25.21 -9.42 -11.85
CA THR A 437 -25.44 -9.94 -10.50
C THR A 437 -26.71 -9.36 -9.86
N GLU A 438 -27.31 -10.09 -8.90
CA GLU A 438 -28.53 -9.64 -8.19
C GLU A 438 -28.35 -8.32 -7.40
N TYR A 439 -27.11 -7.83 -7.24
CA TYR A 439 -26.77 -6.72 -6.34
C TYR A 439 -26.00 -5.59 -7.03
N GLU A 440 -25.93 -5.60 -8.36
CA GLU A 440 -25.49 -4.46 -9.18
C GLU A 440 -26.47 -3.30 -9.02
N ARG A 441 -25.92 -2.10 -8.81
CA ARG A 441 -26.72 -0.87 -8.83
C ARG A 441 -26.89 -0.38 -10.26
N PHE A 442 -25.90 -0.68 -11.10
CA PHE A 442 -25.90 -0.44 -12.54
C PHE A 442 -25.84 -1.79 -13.26
N PRO A 443 -26.98 -2.39 -13.62
CA PRO A 443 -27.00 -3.69 -14.30
C PRO A 443 -26.18 -3.69 -15.59
N GLY A 444 -25.27 -4.66 -15.71
CA GLY A 444 -24.37 -4.80 -16.86
C GLY A 444 -23.16 -3.85 -16.81
N ALA A 445 -22.82 -3.33 -15.63
CA ALA A 445 -21.62 -2.53 -15.45
C ALA A 445 -20.36 -3.39 -15.59
N THR A 446 -19.39 -2.88 -16.35
CA THR A 446 -18.13 -3.55 -16.63
C THR A 446 -16.95 -2.57 -16.56
N PRO A 447 -15.71 -3.08 -16.40
CA PRO A 447 -15.36 -4.47 -16.07
C PRO A 447 -15.55 -4.77 -14.58
N ARG A 448 -15.62 -6.05 -14.25
CA ARG A 448 -15.48 -6.55 -12.88
C ARG A 448 -14.09 -7.12 -12.71
N LEU A 449 -13.38 -6.67 -11.68
CA LEU A 449 -11.96 -6.98 -11.50
C LEU A 449 -11.65 -7.35 -10.04
N GLY A 450 -10.89 -8.42 -9.85
CA GLY A 450 -10.35 -8.77 -8.54
C GLY A 450 -9.63 -10.11 -8.54
N PHE A 451 -9.91 -10.92 -7.53
CA PHE A 451 -9.23 -12.19 -7.30
C PHE A 451 -10.22 -13.28 -6.95
N GLN A 452 -9.95 -14.47 -7.47
CA GLN A 452 -10.64 -15.68 -7.07
C GLN A 452 -9.65 -16.70 -6.53
N SER A 453 -10.00 -17.30 -5.41
CA SER A 453 -9.22 -18.34 -4.77
C SER A 453 -10.08 -19.56 -4.50
N SER A 454 -9.51 -20.76 -4.63
CA SER A 454 -10.17 -22.00 -4.27
C SER A 454 -9.20 -23.00 -3.65
N GLY A 455 -9.74 -23.82 -2.75
CA GLY A 455 -8.97 -24.80 -2.02
C GLY A 455 -8.42 -24.25 -0.71
N LEU A 456 -7.71 -25.11 0.00
CA LEU A 456 -7.00 -24.77 1.23
C LEU A 456 -5.66 -25.48 1.20
N PRO A 457 -4.55 -24.79 1.52
CA PRO A 457 -3.27 -25.45 1.56
C PRO A 457 -3.22 -26.30 2.82
N ARG A 458 -3.24 -27.64 2.67
CA ARG A 458 -3.15 -28.55 3.81
C ARG A 458 -1.90 -28.27 4.64
N THR A 459 -0.78 -28.02 3.96
CA THR A 459 0.48 -27.65 4.58
C THR A 459 0.35 -26.39 5.44
N VAL A 460 -0.31 -25.32 4.95
CA VAL A 460 -0.54 -24.12 5.79
C VAL A 460 -1.44 -24.41 6.98
N ILE A 461 -2.49 -25.23 6.82
CA ILE A 461 -3.34 -25.62 7.95
C ILE A 461 -2.52 -26.38 9.00
N ASP A 462 -1.68 -27.32 8.55
CA ASP A 462 -0.82 -28.11 9.42
C ASP A 462 0.22 -27.23 10.12
N LEU A 463 0.85 -26.29 9.39
CA LEU A 463 1.75 -25.27 9.93
C LEU A 463 1.07 -24.40 10.98
N MET A 464 -0.09 -23.83 10.67
CA MET A 464 -0.85 -23.03 11.64
C MET A 464 -1.28 -23.86 12.85
N GLY A 465 -1.58 -25.13 12.64
CA GLY A 465 -1.86 -26.13 13.68
C GLY A 465 -0.67 -26.40 14.59
N SER A 466 0.56 -26.33 14.05
CA SER A 466 1.81 -26.62 14.74
C SER A 466 2.55 -25.39 15.29
N ILE A 467 2.13 -24.16 14.96
CA ILE A 467 2.67 -22.94 15.58
C ILE A 467 2.60 -23.08 17.11
N PRO A 468 3.71 -22.79 17.84
CA PRO A 468 3.74 -22.82 19.30
C PRO A 468 2.58 -22.03 19.92
N LYS A 469 1.95 -22.61 20.94
CA LYS A 469 0.91 -21.94 21.73
C LYS A 469 1.58 -20.88 22.61
N LEU A 470 1.51 -19.63 22.18
CA LEU A 470 1.96 -18.47 22.94
C LEU A 470 0.78 -17.59 23.33
N ASP A 471 0.95 -16.83 24.41
CA ASP A 471 0.04 -15.74 24.75
C ASP A 471 0.42 -14.49 23.95
N TYR A 472 0.06 -14.56 22.67
CA TYR A 472 0.27 -13.50 21.70
C TYR A 472 -0.38 -12.16 22.10
N ALA A 473 -1.36 -12.15 23.02
CA ALA A 473 -2.03 -10.93 23.48
C ALA A 473 -1.14 -10.05 24.39
N ASN A 474 -0.13 -10.64 25.02
CA ASN A 474 0.80 -9.96 25.92
C ASN A 474 2.12 -9.55 25.24
N MET A 475 2.27 -9.82 23.94
CA MET A 475 3.42 -9.41 23.15
C MET A 475 3.11 -8.07 22.48
N ASN A 476 4.04 -7.13 22.62
CA ASN A 476 3.92 -5.76 22.13
C ASN A 476 4.66 -5.57 20.80
N SER A 477 5.31 -6.61 20.28
CA SER A 477 6.00 -6.55 18.99
C SER A 477 6.27 -7.89 18.32
N LEU A 478 6.59 -7.83 17.02
CA LEU A 478 7.13 -8.97 16.30
C LEU A 478 8.46 -9.44 16.91
N GLY A 479 9.30 -8.50 17.38
CA GLY A 479 10.54 -8.78 18.10
C GLY A 479 10.33 -9.57 19.40
N GLU A 480 9.35 -9.18 20.22
CA GLU A 480 8.97 -9.90 21.43
C GLU A 480 8.40 -11.29 21.11
N ALA A 481 7.62 -11.40 20.02
CA ALA A 481 7.15 -12.70 19.55
C ALA A 481 8.33 -13.61 19.15
N ILE A 482 9.35 -13.08 18.46
CA ILE A 482 10.58 -13.83 18.14
C ILE A 482 11.28 -14.33 19.41
N ILE A 483 11.41 -13.49 20.44
CA ILE A 483 12.04 -13.88 21.71
C ILE A 483 11.23 -14.99 22.39
N ALA A 484 9.92 -14.81 22.53
CA ALA A 484 9.06 -15.79 23.19
C ALA A 484 9.03 -17.13 22.43
N LEU A 485 9.04 -17.08 21.09
CA LEU A 485 9.17 -18.27 20.25
C LEU A 485 10.54 -18.95 20.44
N ALA A 486 11.63 -18.20 20.48
CA ALA A 486 12.97 -18.73 20.73
C ALA A 486 13.08 -19.43 22.10
N GLU A 487 12.45 -18.88 23.14
CA GLU A 487 12.38 -19.49 24.47
C GLU A 487 11.51 -20.76 24.47
N ALA A 488 10.41 -20.77 23.72
CA ALA A 488 9.54 -21.95 23.61
C ALA A 488 10.26 -23.16 22.99
N GLN A 489 11.30 -22.94 22.16
CA GLN A 489 12.08 -24.02 21.58
C GLN A 489 12.80 -24.90 22.62
N GLU A 490 13.14 -24.38 23.80
CA GLU A 490 13.76 -25.19 24.86
C GLU A 490 12.88 -26.39 25.28
N LYS A 491 11.59 -26.33 24.95
CA LYS A 491 10.59 -27.37 25.24
C LYS A 491 10.20 -28.18 23.99
N GLY A 492 10.92 -28.07 22.87
CA GLY A 492 10.61 -28.75 21.61
C GLY A 492 9.34 -28.22 20.93
N ALA A 493 8.96 -26.96 21.18
CA ALA A 493 7.68 -26.42 20.72
C ALA A 493 7.55 -26.35 19.18
N PHE A 494 8.67 -26.33 18.45
CA PHE A 494 8.68 -26.31 16.99
C PHE A 494 8.75 -27.70 16.34
N ASP A 495 8.90 -28.80 17.08
CA ASP A 495 9.19 -30.11 16.46
C ASP A 495 8.17 -30.50 15.39
N LYS A 496 6.87 -30.28 15.67
CA LYS A 496 5.80 -30.52 14.70
C LYS A 496 5.81 -29.54 13.53
N TYR A 497 6.19 -28.28 13.78
CA TYR A 497 6.28 -27.25 12.75
C TYR A 497 7.42 -27.56 11.79
N ASP A 498 8.59 -27.89 12.32
CA ASP A 498 9.77 -28.29 11.56
C ASP A 498 9.48 -29.54 10.73
N GLU A 499 8.78 -30.55 11.28
CA GLU A 499 8.39 -31.76 10.52
C GLU A 499 7.56 -31.43 9.27
N VAL A 500 6.55 -30.56 9.39
CA VAL A 500 5.71 -30.15 8.27
C VAL A 500 6.54 -29.38 7.22
N VAL A 501 7.44 -28.50 7.67
CA VAL A 501 8.32 -27.77 6.75
C VAL A 501 9.32 -28.69 6.05
N HIS A 502 9.96 -29.62 6.77
CA HIS A 502 10.93 -30.56 6.21
C HIS A 502 10.33 -31.40 5.08
N GLN A 503 9.10 -31.89 5.25
CA GLN A 503 8.43 -32.66 4.20
C GLN A 503 8.33 -31.87 2.89
N ARG A 504 8.05 -30.56 2.99
CA ARG A 504 7.98 -29.70 1.80
C ARG A 504 9.38 -29.36 1.25
N LEU A 505 10.35 -29.06 2.11
CA LEU A 505 11.71 -28.74 1.68
C LEU A 505 12.41 -29.93 1.01
N VAL A 506 12.18 -31.17 1.47
CA VAL A 506 12.69 -32.40 0.81
C VAL A 506 12.18 -32.50 -0.62
N ALA A 507 10.89 -32.24 -0.85
CA ALA A 507 10.32 -32.23 -2.20
C ALA A 507 10.97 -31.15 -3.07
N LEU A 508 11.10 -29.93 -2.54
CA LEU A 508 11.70 -28.79 -3.26
C LEU A 508 13.19 -29.01 -3.57
N ASN A 509 13.92 -29.65 -2.67
CA ASN A 509 15.32 -30.02 -2.89
C ASN A 509 15.44 -31.10 -3.97
N ALA A 510 14.57 -32.11 -3.96
CA ALA A 510 14.53 -33.15 -4.99
C ALA A 510 14.14 -32.59 -6.38
N GLU A 511 13.34 -31.53 -6.41
CA GLU A 511 13.03 -30.73 -7.62
C GLU A 511 14.20 -29.84 -8.07
N GLY A 512 15.28 -29.74 -7.28
CA GLY A 512 16.46 -28.92 -7.57
C GLY A 512 16.28 -27.42 -7.30
N ARG A 513 15.23 -27.01 -6.58
CA ARG A 513 14.93 -25.58 -6.35
C ARG A 513 15.85 -24.91 -5.33
N PHE A 514 16.13 -25.58 -4.21
CA PHE A 514 17.00 -25.08 -3.14
C PHE A 514 18.01 -26.17 -2.77
N THR A 515 19.19 -26.13 -3.41
CA THR A 515 20.19 -27.20 -3.35
C THR A 515 21.30 -26.96 -2.32
N THR A 516 21.38 -25.74 -1.78
CA THR A 516 22.30 -25.38 -0.68
C THR A 516 21.57 -24.60 0.41
N VAL A 517 22.14 -24.59 1.63
CA VAL A 517 21.57 -23.86 2.77
C VAL A 517 21.51 -22.35 2.49
N GLU A 518 22.52 -21.82 1.81
CA GLU A 518 22.59 -20.43 1.37
C GLU A 518 21.44 -20.12 0.40
N SER A 519 21.19 -20.98 -0.59
CA SER A 519 20.07 -20.77 -1.53
C SER A 519 18.70 -20.79 -0.85
N LEU A 520 18.54 -21.60 0.22
CA LEU A 520 17.33 -21.60 1.04
C LEU A 520 17.20 -20.32 1.87
N ALA A 521 18.30 -19.87 2.49
CA ALA A 521 18.33 -18.64 3.27
C ALA A 521 18.01 -17.41 2.42
N ASP A 522 18.62 -17.32 1.23
CA ASP A 522 18.36 -16.26 0.25
C ASP A 522 16.90 -16.27 -0.22
N ALA A 523 16.33 -17.45 -0.49
CA ALA A 523 14.93 -17.57 -0.90
C ALA A 523 13.96 -17.16 0.22
N PHE A 524 14.26 -17.55 1.47
CA PHE A 524 13.46 -17.12 2.61
C PHE A 524 13.51 -15.60 2.78
N ILE A 525 14.70 -15.00 2.68
CA ILE A 525 14.87 -13.55 2.75
C ILE A 525 14.14 -12.87 1.59
N ALA A 526 14.24 -13.37 0.37
CA ALA A 526 13.58 -12.77 -0.79
C ALA A 526 12.06 -12.67 -0.64
N ASP A 527 11.41 -13.71 -0.12
CA ASP A 527 9.97 -13.69 0.15
C ASP A 527 9.65 -12.83 1.38
N LEU A 528 10.46 -12.93 2.43
CA LEU A 528 10.30 -12.16 3.65
C LEU A 528 10.46 -10.66 3.43
N ASP A 529 11.36 -10.25 2.54
CA ASP A 529 11.68 -8.86 2.20
C ASP A 529 10.52 -8.11 1.55
N ARG A 530 9.50 -8.85 1.08
CA ARG A 530 8.26 -8.29 0.58
C ARG A 530 7.32 -7.90 1.72
N MET A 531 7.46 -8.51 2.89
CA MET A 531 6.84 -8.00 4.12
C MET A 531 7.68 -6.83 4.62
N ASN A 532 7.12 -5.63 4.53
CA ASN A 532 7.83 -4.45 4.95
C ASN A 532 7.94 -4.45 6.48
N PHE A 533 9.13 -4.65 7.02
CA PHE A 533 9.39 -4.58 8.46
C PHE A 533 10.11 -3.30 8.84
N SER A 534 9.85 -2.83 10.06
CA SER A 534 10.42 -1.61 10.62
C SER A 534 11.09 -1.86 11.97
N GLY A 535 11.77 -0.83 12.49
CA GLY A 535 12.46 -0.81 13.78
C GLY A 535 13.88 -1.36 13.79
N ILE A 536 14.27 -2.12 12.76
CA ILE A 536 15.66 -2.55 12.51
C ILE A 536 16.00 -2.21 11.06
N PRO A 537 17.18 -1.63 10.74
CA PRO A 537 17.59 -1.41 9.36
C PRO A 537 17.52 -2.73 8.57
N ARG A 538 16.85 -2.71 7.42
CA ARG A 538 16.54 -3.92 6.63
C ARG A 538 17.77 -4.78 6.34
N LYS A 539 18.87 -4.18 5.86
CA LYS A 539 20.14 -4.89 5.62
C LYS A 539 20.67 -5.59 6.88
N THR A 540 20.54 -4.95 8.04
CA THR A 540 20.95 -5.52 9.32
C THR A 540 20.07 -6.72 9.70
N PHE A 541 18.75 -6.59 9.56
CA PHE A 541 17.81 -7.68 9.82
C PHE A 541 18.03 -8.88 8.89
N ASN A 542 18.23 -8.64 7.59
CA ASN A 542 18.45 -9.70 6.60
C ASN A 542 19.76 -10.44 6.87
N ASN A 543 20.84 -9.73 7.20
CA ASN A 543 22.11 -10.35 7.58
C ASN A 543 21.97 -11.20 8.85
N LEU A 544 21.21 -10.71 9.84
CA LEU A 544 20.94 -11.42 11.08
C LEU A 544 20.23 -12.75 10.81
N LEU A 545 19.16 -12.71 10.01
CA LEU A 545 18.37 -13.88 9.65
C LEU A 545 19.17 -14.86 8.77
N HIS A 546 19.87 -14.36 7.75
CA HIS A 546 20.72 -15.16 6.87
C HIS A 546 21.73 -15.95 7.69
N GLN A 547 22.49 -15.26 8.55
CA GLN A 547 23.51 -15.89 9.39
C GLN A 547 22.89 -16.89 10.35
N ALA A 548 21.72 -16.60 10.92
CA ALA A 548 21.04 -17.53 11.81
C ALA A 548 20.60 -18.82 11.11
N ILE A 549 20.10 -18.74 9.87
CA ILE A 549 19.73 -19.91 9.07
C ILE A 549 20.99 -20.73 8.78
N VAL A 550 22.03 -20.11 8.24
CA VAL A 550 23.30 -20.78 7.88
C VAL A 550 23.97 -21.43 9.09
N ASP A 551 23.99 -20.77 10.25
CA ASP A 551 24.64 -21.28 11.46
C ASP A 551 23.94 -22.49 12.09
N THR A 552 22.66 -22.71 11.77
CA THR A 552 21.81 -23.70 12.48
C THR A 552 21.22 -24.78 11.59
N THR A 553 21.48 -24.70 10.28
CA THR A 553 20.91 -25.57 9.27
C THR A 553 22.02 -26.35 8.58
N ASP A 554 22.03 -27.67 8.75
CA ASP A 554 23.07 -28.55 8.20
C ASP A 554 22.80 -28.94 6.73
N SER A 555 21.54 -28.89 6.30
CA SER A 555 21.12 -29.28 4.95
C SER A 555 19.92 -28.47 4.46
N PRO A 556 19.82 -28.18 3.15
CA PRO A 556 18.74 -27.36 2.57
C PRO A 556 17.33 -27.98 2.68
N ASP A 557 17.23 -29.27 3.01
CA ASP A 557 15.97 -29.99 3.18
C ASP A 557 15.52 -30.05 4.66
N ARG A 558 16.30 -29.50 5.59
CA ARG A 558 16.01 -29.53 7.04
C ARG A 558 16.32 -28.21 7.73
N ILE A 559 15.29 -27.49 8.14
CA ILE A 559 15.42 -26.24 8.90
C ILE A 559 14.86 -26.41 10.32
N HIS A 560 15.57 -25.87 11.32
CA HIS A 560 15.13 -25.91 12.71
C HIS A 560 14.69 -24.51 13.16
N HIS A 561 13.42 -24.13 12.95
CA HIS A 561 12.98 -22.74 13.13
C HIS A 561 13.24 -22.22 14.54
N GLY A 562 12.97 -23.04 15.56
CA GLY A 562 13.26 -22.66 16.94
C GLY A 562 14.74 -22.36 17.17
N LYS A 563 15.65 -23.15 16.58
CA LYS A 563 17.11 -22.91 16.66
C LYS A 563 17.53 -21.67 15.88
N VAL A 564 16.95 -21.45 14.71
CA VAL A 564 17.16 -20.22 13.93
C VAL A 564 16.79 -19.00 14.77
N LEU A 565 15.61 -18.99 15.39
CA LEU A 565 15.17 -17.89 16.26
C LEU A 565 16.09 -17.71 17.48
N GLN A 566 16.49 -18.79 18.15
CA GLN A 566 17.48 -18.73 19.25
C GLN A 566 18.80 -18.12 18.79
N ARG A 567 19.27 -18.50 17.59
CA ARG A 567 20.51 -17.97 17.02
C ARG A 567 20.37 -16.50 16.62
N MET A 568 19.23 -16.09 16.07
CA MET A 568 18.93 -14.68 15.79
C MET A 568 19.02 -13.85 17.08
N VAL A 569 18.39 -14.29 18.17
CA VAL A 569 18.45 -13.60 19.47
C VAL A 569 19.89 -13.55 20.03
N ALA A 570 20.67 -14.61 19.87
CA ALA A 570 22.07 -14.64 20.30
C ALA A 570 22.95 -13.67 19.47
N LEU A 571 22.77 -13.68 18.15
CA LEU A 571 23.48 -12.78 17.23
C LEU A 571 23.09 -11.32 17.46
N SER A 572 21.81 -11.03 17.73
CA SER A 572 21.36 -9.66 17.99
C SER A 572 22.02 -9.10 19.24
N LYS A 573 22.06 -9.88 20.33
CA LYS A 573 22.79 -9.51 21.56
C LYS A 573 24.28 -9.30 21.30
N ALA A 574 24.92 -10.18 20.53
CA ALA A 574 26.36 -10.07 20.22
C ALA A 574 26.69 -8.84 19.35
N GLN A 575 25.76 -8.41 18.51
CA GLN A 575 25.93 -7.26 17.59
C GLN A 575 25.36 -5.94 18.16
N GLY A 576 24.82 -5.96 19.39
CA GLY A 576 24.19 -4.77 20.00
C GLY A 576 22.88 -4.36 19.31
N ILE A 577 22.20 -5.29 18.63
CA ILE A 577 20.91 -5.06 17.97
C ILE A 577 19.80 -5.39 18.95
N ASP A 578 18.94 -4.41 19.21
CA ASP A 578 17.72 -4.62 19.96
C ASP A 578 16.62 -5.20 19.05
N ILE A 579 16.49 -6.53 19.07
CA ILE A 579 15.49 -7.24 18.25
C ILE A 579 14.05 -6.93 18.68
N THR A 580 13.84 -6.47 19.92
CA THR A 580 12.50 -6.12 20.42
C THR A 580 11.92 -4.92 19.68
N ARG A 581 12.71 -4.20 18.88
CA ARG A 581 12.27 -3.09 18.02
C ARG A 581 11.63 -3.54 16.71
N LEU A 582 11.74 -4.80 16.29
CA LEU A 582 11.16 -5.27 15.03
C LEU A 582 9.62 -5.16 15.03
N ARG A 583 9.04 -4.58 13.98
CA ARG A 583 7.58 -4.38 13.79
C ARG A 583 7.18 -4.60 12.32
N TYR A 584 5.87 -4.68 12.07
CA TYR A 584 5.30 -4.53 10.72
C TYR A 584 5.32 -3.04 10.30
N ALA A 585 5.69 -2.75 9.05
CA ALA A 585 5.56 -1.41 8.48
C ALA A 585 4.12 -1.13 7.99
N THR A 586 3.89 0.06 7.43
CA THR A 586 2.57 0.63 7.09
C THR A 586 2.12 0.40 5.66
N MET A 587 3.06 0.32 4.71
CA MET A 587 2.74 0.31 3.28
C MET A 587 3.13 -1.03 2.66
N ASP A 588 2.12 -1.86 2.37
CA ASP A 588 2.28 -3.16 1.70
C ASP A 588 1.37 -3.30 0.46
N ASN A 589 0.12 -2.81 0.52
CA ASN A 589 -0.81 -2.81 -0.62
C ASN A 589 -1.37 -1.41 -0.84
N THR A 590 -1.04 -0.81 -1.98
CA THR A 590 -1.48 0.55 -2.31
C THR A 590 -2.13 0.58 -3.67
N LEU A 591 -3.33 1.16 -3.70
CA LEU A 591 -4.05 1.51 -4.91
C LEU A 591 -3.76 2.98 -5.21
N TRP A 592 -3.10 3.26 -6.33
CA TRP A 592 -2.78 4.60 -6.79
C TRP A 592 -3.77 5.03 -7.87
N PHE A 593 -4.12 6.31 -7.87
CA PHE A 593 -5.01 6.93 -8.84
C PHE A 593 -4.32 8.06 -9.62
N PRO A 594 -3.19 7.81 -10.31
CA PRO A 594 -2.51 8.85 -11.05
C PRO A 594 -3.37 9.36 -12.20
N ALA A 595 -3.15 10.60 -12.65
CA ALA A 595 -3.74 11.05 -13.90
C ALA A 595 -3.23 10.21 -15.09
N TRP A 596 -1.97 9.75 -15.02
CA TRP A 596 -1.40 8.68 -15.84
C TRP A 596 -0.08 8.18 -15.28
N VAL A 597 0.35 6.99 -15.72
CA VAL A 597 1.63 6.37 -15.31
C VAL A 597 2.90 7.03 -15.86
N GLY A 598 2.79 8.01 -16.75
CA GLY A 598 3.94 8.72 -17.35
C GLY A 598 4.50 8.04 -18.61
N GLU A 599 5.48 8.68 -19.26
CA GLU A 599 6.03 8.27 -20.58
C GLU A 599 6.63 6.86 -20.58
N GLY A 600 7.13 6.39 -19.43
CA GLY A 600 7.67 5.04 -19.27
C GLY A 600 6.62 3.93 -19.11
N GLY A 601 5.33 4.29 -19.03
CA GLY A 601 4.23 3.35 -18.88
C GLY A 601 4.17 2.66 -17.52
N ALA A 602 3.28 1.67 -17.40
CA ALA A 602 3.02 0.93 -16.16
C ALA A 602 4.28 0.27 -15.58
N SER A 603 5.18 -0.23 -16.42
CA SER A 603 6.42 -0.87 -15.97
C SER A 603 7.41 0.11 -15.33
N ASP A 604 7.51 1.33 -15.86
CA ASP A 604 8.36 2.38 -15.25
C ASP A 604 7.73 2.91 -13.96
N PHE A 605 6.40 3.06 -13.92
CA PHE A 605 5.67 3.44 -12.70
C PHE A 605 5.88 2.40 -11.60
N HIS A 606 5.74 1.10 -11.91
CA HIS A 606 6.08 0.02 -10.98
C HIS A 606 7.53 0.13 -10.47
N TRP A 607 8.49 0.34 -11.39
CA TRP A 607 9.89 0.49 -11.01
C TRP A 607 10.08 1.63 -10.00
N GLN A 608 9.38 2.76 -10.18
CA GLN A 608 9.42 3.87 -9.24
C GLN A 608 8.80 3.51 -7.88
N VAL A 609 7.70 2.74 -7.86
CA VAL A 609 7.12 2.20 -6.62
C VAL A 609 8.13 1.32 -5.87
N SER A 610 8.82 0.42 -6.58
CA SER A 610 9.86 -0.44 -5.97
C SER A 610 11.15 0.31 -5.59
N HIS A 611 11.34 1.54 -6.08
CA HIS A 611 12.50 2.40 -5.80
C HIS A 611 12.03 3.76 -5.30
N ALA A 612 11.09 3.73 -4.36
CA ALA A 612 10.42 4.92 -3.88
C ALA A 612 11.38 5.93 -3.21
N PRO A 613 11.01 7.22 -3.15
CA PRO A 613 11.79 8.22 -2.45
C PRO A 613 12.14 7.83 -1.02
N SER A 614 13.32 8.26 -0.58
CA SER A 614 13.85 7.97 0.75
C SER A 614 14.20 9.25 1.49
N ALA A 615 14.18 9.21 2.82
CA ALA A 615 14.57 10.32 3.68
C ALA A 615 15.85 9.96 4.44
N SER A 616 16.76 10.93 4.55
CA SER A 616 17.99 10.81 5.33
C SER A 616 18.21 12.05 6.20
N LEU A 617 18.65 11.82 7.44
CA LEU A 617 19.04 12.91 8.34
C LEU A 617 20.39 13.45 7.92
N THR A 618 20.51 14.78 7.89
CA THR A 618 21.79 15.43 7.57
C THR A 618 22.46 16.05 8.80
N GLY A 619 21.76 16.03 9.94
CA GLY A 619 22.19 16.58 11.22
C GLY A 619 21.53 17.92 11.53
N PRO A 620 21.73 18.42 12.76
CA PRO A 620 21.20 19.72 13.18
C PRO A 620 21.78 20.84 12.31
N VAL A 621 20.92 21.78 11.94
CA VAL A 621 21.33 22.97 11.20
C VAL A 621 22.13 23.87 12.15
N THR A 622 23.42 24.02 11.89
CA THR A 622 24.29 24.89 12.71
C THR A 622 23.86 26.35 12.54
N HIS A 623 23.24 26.91 13.58
CA HIS A 623 23.11 28.36 13.70
C HIS A 623 24.50 28.95 13.92
N SER A 624 24.95 29.84 13.03
CA SER A 624 25.96 30.82 13.42
C SER A 624 25.34 31.64 14.55
N SER A 625 25.89 31.58 15.76
CA SER A 625 25.31 32.25 16.91
C SER A 625 25.31 33.76 16.67
N ALA A 626 24.16 34.31 16.31
CA ALA A 626 23.92 35.72 16.54
C ALA A 626 23.90 35.90 18.05
N ALA A 627 24.96 36.50 18.58
CA ALA A 627 25.06 36.88 19.98
C ALA A 627 23.79 37.63 20.38
N ALA A 628 23.15 37.16 21.45
CA ALA A 628 22.01 37.83 22.05
C ALA A 628 22.41 39.27 22.47
N PRO A 629 21.55 40.29 22.26
CA PRO A 629 21.71 41.57 22.92
C PRO A 629 21.50 41.47 24.44
#